data_AF-A0A9D4B642-F1
#
_entry.id   AF-A0A9D4B642-F1
#
_cell.length_a   1.000
_cell.length_b   1.000
_cell.length_c   1.000
_cell.angle_alpha   90.00
_cell.angle_beta   90.00
_cell.angle_gamma   90.00
#
_symmetry.space_group_name_H-M   'P 1'
#
loop_
_entity.id
_entity.type
_entity.pdbx_description
1 polymer ?
#
loop_
_entity_poly.entity_id
_entity_poly.type
_entity_poly.pdbx_seq_one_letter_code
_entity_poly.pdbx_strand_id
1 'polypeptide(L)'
;MAGEWSSAHNDQGYCNCMMQRRGLTRSACKASNIFIHTPFSQVQNICSRRGKHVYGKVYASIARFDHTECQLTSSFLGRCRNRTTVLNSRIHVTCL
;
A
#
# COMPACT_ATOMS: atom_id res chain seq x y z
N MET A 1 -18.42 -9.32 -15.42
CA MET A 1 -17.92 -10.38 -14.53
C MET A 1 -17.15 -9.71 -13.41
N ALA A 2 -17.83 -9.43 -12.29
CA ALA A 2 -17.18 -8.90 -11.10
C ALA A 2 -16.52 -10.09 -10.39
N GLY A 3 -15.19 -10.16 -10.44
CA GLY A 3 -14.46 -11.23 -9.77
C GLY A 3 -14.47 -10.99 -8.26
N GLU A 4 -15.10 -11.92 -7.54
CA GLU A 4 -14.94 -12.15 -6.11
C GLU A 4 -13.48 -12.00 -5.66
N TRP A 5 -13.20 -11.04 -4.78
CA TRP A 5 -11.98 -11.03 -3.97
C TRP A 5 -12.25 -11.75 -2.66
N SER A 6 -12.47 -13.06 -2.77
CA SER A 6 -12.68 -13.97 -1.64
C SER A 6 -11.40 -14.16 -0.85
N SER A 7 -11.35 -13.60 0.36
CA SER A 7 -10.90 -14.26 1.60
C SER A 7 -9.60 -15.09 1.62
N ALA A 8 -8.60 -14.79 0.80
CA ALA A 8 -7.21 -15.26 0.98
C ALA A 8 -6.36 -14.18 1.69
N HIS A 9 -6.88 -13.68 2.80
CA HIS A 9 -6.33 -12.57 3.58
C HIS A 9 -5.18 -13.03 4.50
N ASN A 10 -4.24 -13.83 3.96
CA ASN A 10 -2.99 -14.17 4.65
C ASN A 10 -1.88 -14.71 3.72
N ASP A 11 -1.90 -14.35 2.43
CA ASP A 11 -0.78 -14.66 1.55
C ASP A 11 0.43 -13.80 1.97
N GLN A 12 1.28 -14.33 2.84
CA GLN A 12 2.65 -13.80 3.05
C GLN A 12 3.41 -13.69 1.73
N GLY A 13 2.98 -14.43 0.70
CA GLY A 13 3.44 -14.28 -0.67
C GLY A 13 3.08 -12.95 -1.32
N TYR A 14 1.94 -12.30 -1.01
CA TYR A 14 1.51 -11.07 -1.67
C TYR A 14 2.57 -9.97 -1.54
N CYS A 15 2.99 -9.65 -0.31
CA CYS A 15 4.00 -8.63 -0.09
C CYS A 15 5.36 -9.02 -0.68
N ASN A 16 5.78 -10.27 -0.55
CA ASN A 16 7.05 -10.73 -1.15
C ASN A 16 7.06 -10.52 -2.67
N CYS A 17 5.98 -10.95 -3.34
CA CYS A 17 5.81 -10.81 -4.79
C CYS A 17 5.72 -9.34 -5.21
N MET A 18 4.88 -8.55 -4.55
CA MET A 18 4.61 -7.16 -4.96
C MET A 18 5.80 -6.24 -4.68
N MET A 19 6.50 -6.42 -3.55
CA MET A 19 7.72 -5.66 -3.26
C MET A 19 8.79 -5.92 -4.33
N GLN A 20 8.99 -7.18 -4.72
CA GLN A 20 9.96 -7.54 -5.77
C GLN A 20 9.56 -7.00 -7.15
N ARG A 21 8.29 -7.21 -7.55
CA ARG A 21 7.77 -6.76 -8.86
C ARG A 21 7.86 -5.24 -9.03
N ARG A 22 7.71 -4.50 -7.95
CA ARG A 22 7.81 -3.03 -7.94
C ARG A 22 9.23 -2.52 -7.71
N GLY A 23 10.22 -3.41 -7.70
CA GLY A 23 11.63 -3.06 -7.55
C GLY A 23 12.05 -2.59 -6.16
N LEU A 24 11.19 -2.78 -5.15
CA LEU A 24 11.39 -2.32 -3.77
C LEU A 24 12.35 -3.24 -2.97
N THR A 25 12.98 -4.20 -3.64
CA THR A 25 13.94 -5.15 -3.08
C THR A 25 15.23 -5.25 -3.90
N ARG A 26 15.44 -4.38 -4.91
CA ARG A 26 16.54 -4.52 -5.88
C ARG A 26 17.91 -4.16 -5.31
N SER A 27 18.02 -3.01 -4.66
CA SER A 27 19.28 -2.54 -4.03
C SER A 27 19.32 -2.88 -2.54
N ALA A 28 18.20 -2.67 -1.85
CA ALA A 28 17.97 -3.03 -0.46
C ALA A 28 16.51 -3.41 -0.26
N CYS A 29 16.23 -4.21 0.77
CA CYS A 29 14.86 -4.49 1.17
C CYS A 29 14.22 -3.22 1.77
N LYS A 30 13.23 -2.64 1.09
CA LYS A 30 12.48 -1.52 1.65
C LYS A 30 11.75 -1.96 2.92
N ALA A 31 11.95 -1.22 4.02
CA ALA A 31 11.47 -1.59 5.34
C ALA A 31 9.93 -1.65 5.46
N SER A 32 9.23 -0.70 4.83
CA SER A 32 7.76 -0.68 4.80
C SER A 32 7.23 -0.10 3.50
N ASN A 33 6.08 -0.59 3.05
CA ASN A 33 5.37 -0.04 1.91
C ASN A 33 3.87 -0.38 1.99
N ILE A 34 3.00 0.55 1.59
CA ILE A 34 1.57 0.29 1.43
C ILE A 34 1.20 0.15 -0.05
N PHE A 35 0.28 -0.76 -0.36
CA PHE A 35 -0.34 -0.92 -1.67
C PHE A 35 -1.83 -0.64 -1.55
N ILE A 36 -2.30 0.42 -2.21
CA ILE A 36 -3.71 0.83 -2.15
C ILE A 36 -4.47 0.15 -3.30
N HIS A 37 -5.58 -0.53 -2.98
CA HIS A 37 -6.38 -1.30 -3.93
C HIS A 37 -7.54 -0.48 -4.47
N THR A 38 -7.22 0.58 -5.22
CA THR A 38 -8.24 1.46 -5.78
C THR A 38 -7.75 2.05 -7.10
N PRO A 39 -8.65 2.49 -8.00
CA PRO A 39 -8.24 3.20 -9.21
C PRO A 39 -7.43 4.44 -8.88
N PHE A 40 -6.38 4.69 -9.67
CA PHE A 40 -5.49 5.83 -9.47
C PHE A 40 -6.24 7.18 -9.42
N SER A 41 -7.27 7.34 -10.24
CA SER A 41 -8.12 8.56 -10.24
C SER A 41 -8.78 8.83 -8.88
N GLN A 42 -9.12 7.78 -8.11
CA GLN A 42 -9.67 7.94 -6.77
C GLN A 42 -8.62 8.41 -5.77
N VAL A 43 -7.38 7.91 -5.88
CA VAL A 43 -6.24 8.38 -5.05
C VAL A 43 -5.91 9.83 -5.39
N GLN A 44 -5.86 10.17 -6.69
CA GLN A 44 -5.55 11.53 -7.15
C GLN A 44 -6.59 12.55 -6.67
N ASN A 45 -7.87 12.16 -6.62
CA ASN A 45 -8.93 13.03 -6.13
C ASN A 45 -8.83 13.36 -4.63
N ILE A 46 -7.99 12.66 -3.85
CA ILE A 46 -7.69 13.05 -2.45
C ILE A 46 -7.00 14.42 -2.40
N CYS A 47 -6.23 14.76 -3.42
CA CYS A 47 -5.57 16.06 -3.54
C CYS A 47 -6.53 17.22 -3.85
N SER A 48 -7.80 16.94 -4.11
CA SER A 48 -8.81 17.95 -4.44
C SER A 48 -10.05 17.79 -3.57
N ARG A 49 -11.12 17.18 -4.08
CA ARG A 49 -12.45 17.16 -3.46
C ARG A 49 -12.66 15.99 -2.48
N ARG A 50 -11.79 14.96 -2.51
CA ARG A 50 -11.95 13.73 -1.72
C ARG A 50 -10.95 13.62 -0.57
N GLY A 51 -10.21 14.67 -0.27
CA GLY A 51 -9.32 14.75 0.88
C GLY A 51 -9.53 16.02 1.69
N LYS A 52 -9.04 15.98 2.93
CA LYS A 52 -8.97 17.10 3.84
C LYS A 52 -7.50 17.51 3.97
N HIS A 53 -7.21 18.78 3.76
CA HIS A 53 -5.88 19.33 4.02
C HIS A 53 -5.50 19.11 5.49
N VAL A 54 -4.27 18.66 5.72
CA VAL A 54 -3.73 18.42 7.07
C VAL A 54 -2.65 19.45 7.40
N TYR A 55 -1.56 19.47 6.63
CA TYR A 55 -0.49 20.45 6.73
C TYR A 55 0.34 20.44 5.45
N GLY A 56 0.96 21.57 5.10
CA GLY A 56 1.80 21.68 3.90
C GLY A 56 1.08 21.15 2.65
N LYS A 57 1.69 20.15 2.00
CA LYS A 57 1.16 19.44 0.83
C LYS A 57 0.50 18.08 1.17
N VAL A 58 0.20 17.83 2.44
CA VAL A 58 -0.36 16.55 2.92
C VAL A 58 -1.88 16.62 3.05
N TYR A 59 -2.55 15.64 2.46
CA TYR A 59 -4.01 15.49 2.47
C TYR A 59 -4.39 14.13 3.05
N ALA A 60 -5.38 14.12 3.94
CA ALA A 60 -5.98 12.91 4.47
C ALA A 60 -7.24 12.56 3.68
N SER A 61 -7.42 11.30 3.29
CA SER A 61 -8.63 10.88 2.61
C SER A 61 -9.87 11.00 3.50
N ILE A 62 -10.99 11.45 2.93
CA ILE A 62 -12.27 11.46 3.63
C ILE A 62 -12.80 10.02 3.77
N ALA A 63 -12.73 9.28 2.65
CA ALA A 63 -13.11 7.87 2.57
C ALA A 63 -12.01 6.94 3.09
N ARG A 64 -12.41 5.73 3.48
CA ARG A 64 -11.48 4.63 3.78
C ARG A 64 -11.13 3.88 2.49
N PHE A 65 -9.93 3.35 2.43
CA PHE A 65 -9.42 2.56 1.31
C PHE A 65 -8.91 1.21 1.81
N ASP A 66 -9.22 0.16 1.04
CA ASP A 66 -8.57 -1.12 1.18
C ASP A 66 -7.12 -0.99 0.71
N HIS A 67 -6.20 -1.38 1.58
CA HIS A 67 -4.79 -1.37 1.28
C HIS A 67 -4.08 -2.50 2.00
N THR A 68 -2.92 -2.86 1.47
CA THR A 68 -2.05 -3.86 2.05
C THR A 68 -0.76 -3.19 2.48
N GLU A 69 -0.49 -3.22 3.77
CA GLU A 69 0.78 -2.87 4.35
C GLU A 69 1.74 -4.06 4.29
N CYS A 70 2.94 -3.79 3.79
CA CYS A 70 4.05 -4.72 3.73
C CYS A 70 5.14 -4.22 4.67
N GLN A 71 5.50 -5.04 5.66
CA GLN A 71 6.55 -4.73 6.62
C GLN A 71 7.66 -5.77 6.54
N LEU A 72 8.91 -5.34 6.41
CA LEU A 72 10.07 -6.21 6.38
C LEU A 72 10.21 -6.94 7.72
N THR A 73 10.28 -8.27 7.68
CA THR A 73 10.52 -9.11 8.86
C THR A 73 11.89 -9.74 8.86
N SER A 74 12.47 -10.00 7.69
CA SER A 74 13.81 -10.54 7.55
C SER A 74 14.39 -10.20 6.18
N SER A 75 15.69 -9.96 6.11
CA SER A 75 16.44 -9.70 4.88
C SER A 75 17.64 -10.63 4.72
N PHE A 76 17.52 -11.88 5.18
CA PHE A 76 18.64 -12.83 5.24
C PHE A 76 19.09 -13.28 3.84
N LEU A 77 20.42 -13.26 3.61
CA LEU A 77 21.07 -13.69 2.36
C LEU A 77 20.47 -13.07 1.08
N GLY A 78 20.14 -11.78 1.13
CA GLY A 78 19.58 -11.06 -0.02
C GLY A 78 18.13 -11.42 -0.36
N ARG A 79 17.45 -12.22 0.47
CA ARG A 79 16.02 -12.51 0.33
C ARG A 79 15.21 -11.65 1.30
N CYS A 80 14.34 -10.82 0.75
CA CYS A 80 13.43 -9.98 1.54
C CYS A 80 12.16 -10.75 1.89
N ARG A 81 11.91 -10.98 3.17
CA ARG A 81 10.65 -11.52 3.68
C ARG A 81 9.85 -10.40 4.31
N ASN A 82 8.60 -10.27 3.86
CA ASN A 82 7.68 -9.24 4.30
C ASN A 82 6.46 -9.89 4.96
N ARG A 83 5.97 -9.27 6.02
CA ARG A 83 4.66 -9.53 6.60
C ARG A 83 3.63 -8.76 5.79
N THR A 84 2.56 -9.45 5.42
CA THR A 84 1.37 -8.87 4.80
C THR A 84 0.38 -8.50 5.90
N THR A 85 -0.11 -7.27 5.90
CA THR A 85 -1.23 -6.82 6.75
C THR A 85 -2.21 -6.06 5.89
N VAL A 86 -3.43 -6.57 5.77
CA VAL A 86 -4.47 -5.93 4.97
C VAL A 86 -5.37 -5.13 5.89
N LEU A 87 -5.67 -3.91 5.49
CA LEU A 87 -6.28 -2.87 6.29
C LEU A 87 -7.32 -2.12 5.47
N ASN A 88 -8.34 -1.61 6.17
CA ASN A 88 -9.30 -0.65 5.62
C ASN A 88 -9.25 0.62 6.48
N SER A 89 -8.57 1.66 6.01
CA SER A 89 -8.36 2.89 6.79
C SER A 89 -8.25 4.12 5.91
N ARG A 90 -8.19 5.30 6.52
CA ARG A 90 -7.91 6.55 5.81
C ARG A 90 -6.41 6.63 5.53
N ILE A 91 -6.06 7.13 4.36
CA ILE A 91 -4.68 7.28 3.93
C ILE A 91 -4.28 8.75 3.91
N HIS A 92 -3.02 9.01 4.21
CA HIS A 92 -2.41 10.33 4.03
C HIS A 92 -1.51 10.29 2.80
N VAL A 93 -1.67 11.28 1.92
CA VAL A 93 -0.86 11.40 0.71
C VAL A 93 -0.29 12.81 0.61
N THR A 94 0.92 12.91 0.08
CA THR A 94 1.51 14.18 -0.30
C THR A 94 1.18 14.46 -1.77
N CYS A 95 0.57 15.60 -2.03
CA CYS A 95 0.15 16.03 -3.36
C CYS A 95 1.12 17.10 -3.85
N LEU A 96 1.79 16.86 -4.99
CA LEU A 96 2.82 17.78 -5.50
C LEU A 96 2.28 18.78 -6.51
#